data_AF-A0A6L9Z475-F1
#
_entry.id   AF-A0A6L9Z475-F1
#
_cell.length_a   1.000
_cell.length_b   1.000
_cell.length_c   1.000
_cell.angle_alpha   90.00
_cell.angle_beta   90.00
_cell.angle_gamma   90.00
#
_symmetry.space_group_name_H-M   'P 1'
#
loop_
_entity.id
_entity.type
_entity.pdbx_description
1 polymer ?
#
loop_
_entity_poly.entity_id
_entity_poly.type
_entity_poly.pdbx_seq_one_letter_code
_entity_poly.pdbx_strand_id
1 'polypeptide(L)'
;FLNQHPSEGLAIAAKELKIEPDALAADLKGISLPDARANLEMLGNKQSDSYLLEPLMDVARFLAKQGKIDTIPDMEQFLEPKFVKAALETF
;
A
#
# COMPACT_ATOMS: atom_id res chain seq x y z
N PHE A 1 -12.53 -7.96 6.25
CA PHE A 1 -12.74 -7.28 7.54
C PHE A 1 -13.24 -5.84 7.37
N LEU A 2 -12.45 -4.90 6.83
CA LEU A 2 -12.83 -3.47 6.75
C LEU A 2 -14.18 -3.20 6.06
N ASN A 3 -14.53 -3.96 5.02
CA ASN A 3 -15.84 -3.83 4.35
C ASN A 3 -17.03 -4.28 5.23
N GLN A 4 -16.79 -5.17 6.20
CA GLN A 4 -17.82 -5.73 7.09
C GLN A 4 -17.87 -5.01 8.43
N HIS A 5 -16.74 -4.45 8.88
CA HIS A 5 -16.58 -3.75 10.16
C HIS A 5 -15.88 -2.40 9.96
N PRO A 6 -16.44 -1.48 9.14
CA PRO A 6 -15.75 -0.24 8.78
C PRO A 6 -15.50 0.68 9.98
N SER A 7 -16.48 0.84 10.88
CA SER A 7 -16.32 1.68 12.07
C SER A 7 -15.25 1.16 13.03
N GLU A 8 -15.14 -0.17 13.17
CA GLU A 8 -14.10 -0.80 13.99
C GLU A 8 -12.72 -0.62 13.36
N GLY A 9 -12.60 -0.83 12.05
CA GLY A 9 -11.37 -0.58 11.31
C GLY A 9 -10.89 0.87 11.41
N LEU A 10 -11.82 1.83 11.27
CA LEU A 10 -11.54 3.26 11.44
C LEU A 10 -11.08 3.58 12.87
N ALA A 11 -11.75 3.04 13.89
CA ALA A 11 -11.37 3.29 15.29
C ALA A 11 -9.97 2.75 15.61
N ILE A 12 -9.62 1.56 15.11
CA ILE A 12 -8.28 0.98 15.28
C ILE A 12 -7.22 1.85 14.60
N ALA A 13 -7.42 2.17 13.31
CA ALA A 13 -6.44 2.95 12.55
C ALA A 13 -6.30 4.39 13.09
N ALA A 14 -7.41 5.05 13.45
CA ALA A 14 -7.40 6.41 13.98
C ALA A 14 -6.65 6.49 15.31
N LYS A 15 -6.80 5.48 16.18
CA LYS A 15 -6.05 5.37 17.44
C LYS A 15 -4.54 5.32 17.19
N GLU A 16 -4.08 4.50 16.25
CA GLU A 16 -2.65 4.38 15.91
C GLU A 16 -2.11 5.68 15.29
N LEU A 17 -2.91 6.35 14.47
CA LEU A 17 -2.57 7.63 13.85
C LEU A 17 -2.74 8.83 14.80
N LYS A 18 -3.29 8.61 16.00
CA LYS A 18 -3.57 9.65 17.02
C LYS A 18 -4.46 10.78 16.50
N ILE A 19 -5.48 10.41 15.72
CA ILE A 19 -6.52 11.31 15.21
C ILE A 19 -7.90 10.77 15.58
N GLU A 20 -8.93 11.60 15.42
CA GLU A 20 -10.31 11.16 15.63
C GLU A 20 -10.79 10.26 14.48
N PRO A 21 -11.63 9.24 14.73
CA PRO A 21 -12.15 8.36 13.68
C PRO A 21 -12.88 9.09 12.56
N ASP A 22 -13.62 10.15 12.88
CA ASP A 22 -14.35 10.96 11.89
C ASP A 22 -13.39 11.76 10.99
N ALA A 23 -12.25 12.19 11.53
CA ALA A 23 -11.20 12.85 10.73
C ALA A 23 -10.56 11.86 9.76
N LEU A 24 -10.23 10.65 10.24
CA LEU A 24 -9.71 9.60 9.37
C LEU A 24 -10.72 9.20 8.28
N ALA A 25 -12.00 9.11 8.62
CA ALA A 25 -13.06 8.81 7.65
C ALA A 25 -13.17 9.91 6.57
N ALA A 26 -13.00 11.17 6.96
CA ALA A 26 -12.97 12.29 6.01
C ALA A 26 -11.74 12.22 5.09
N ASP A 27 -10.56 11.92 5.63
CA ASP A 27 -9.32 11.79 4.86
C ASP A 27 -9.36 10.61 3.88
N LEU A 28 -10.04 9.52 4.24
CA LEU A 28 -10.21 8.33 3.39
C LEU A 28 -11.34 8.49 2.35
N LYS A 29 -12.06 9.60 2.35
CA LYS A 29 -13.20 9.78 1.43
C LYS A 29 -12.74 9.77 -0.03
N GLY A 30 -13.25 8.81 -0.79
CA GLY A 30 -12.91 8.62 -2.20
C GLY A 30 -11.65 7.78 -2.44
N ILE A 31 -10.99 7.31 -1.37
CA ILE A 31 -9.86 6.40 -1.45
C ILE A 31 -10.38 4.96 -1.45
N SER A 32 -10.00 4.20 -2.48
CA SER A 32 -10.21 2.76 -2.52
C SER A 32 -8.99 2.07 -1.90
N LEU A 33 -9.15 1.47 -0.73
CA LEU A 33 -8.07 0.69 -0.11
C LEU A 33 -7.87 -0.61 -0.90
N PRO A 34 -6.62 -1.02 -1.19
CA PRO A 34 -6.36 -2.25 -1.92
C PRO A 34 -6.75 -3.46 -1.09
N ASP A 35 -7.61 -4.31 -1.65
CA ASP A 35 -7.86 -5.65 -1.12
C ASP A 35 -6.72 -6.61 -1.50
N ALA A 36 -6.83 -7.87 -1.07
CA ALA A 36 -5.80 -8.86 -1.37
C ALA A 36 -5.60 -9.10 -2.87
N ARG A 37 -6.66 -9.02 -3.69
CA ARG A 37 -6.55 -9.17 -5.15
C ARG A 37 -5.88 -7.96 -5.78
N ALA A 38 -6.26 -6.75 -5.38
CA ALA A 38 -5.59 -5.53 -5.80
C ALA A 38 -4.10 -5.55 -5.42
N ASN A 39 -3.76 -6.00 -4.20
CA ASN A 39 -2.37 -6.17 -3.79
C ASN A 39 -1.60 -7.16 -4.68
N LEU A 40 -2.22 -8.26 -5.13
CA LEU A 40 -1.57 -9.20 -6.06
C LEU A 40 -1.25 -8.57 -7.40
N GLU A 41 -2.18 -7.78 -7.96
CA GLU A 41 -1.96 -7.04 -9.20
C GLU A 41 -0.83 -6.02 -9.03
N MET A 42 -0.90 -5.22 -7.97
CA MET A 42 0.06 -4.16 -7.65
C MET A 42 1.48 -4.69 -7.41
N LEU A 43 1.63 -5.83 -6.75
CA LEU A 43 2.94 -6.40 -6.39
C LEU A 43 3.49 -7.39 -7.42
N GLY A 44 2.64 -8.02 -8.22
CA GLY A 44 3.02 -9.19 -9.02
C GLY A 44 2.75 -9.09 -10.52
N ASN A 45 1.92 -8.17 -10.98
CA ASN A 45 1.57 -8.06 -12.40
C ASN A 45 2.28 -6.87 -13.05
N LYS A 46 3.39 -7.12 -13.76
CA LYS A 46 4.17 -6.10 -14.46
C LYS A 46 3.40 -5.39 -15.59
N GLN A 47 2.30 -5.96 -16.05
CA GLN A 47 1.43 -5.41 -17.07
C GLN A 47 0.24 -4.64 -16.49
N SER A 48 0.09 -4.60 -15.16
CA SER A 48 -0.97 -3.84 -14.51
C SER A 48 -0.63 -2.35 -14.50
N ASP A 49 -1.63 -1.51 -14.78
CA ASP A 49 -1.53 -0.05 -14.59
C ASP A 49 -1.23 0.34 -13.12
N SER A 50 -1.47 -0.59 -12.19
CA SER A 50 -1.23 -0.41 -10.76
C SER A 50 0.08 -1.03 -10.25
N TYR A 51 0.94 -1.54 -11.15
CA TYR A 51 2.20 -2.17 -10.77
C TYR A 51 3.10 -1.18 -10.01
N LEU A 52 3.51 -1.55 -8.79
CA LEU A 52 4.13 -0.62 -7.84
C LEU A 52 5.58 -0.27 -8.12
N LEU A 53 6.30 -1.06 -8.94
CA LEU A 53 7.74 -0.86 -9.10
C LEU A 53 8.07 0.53 -9.63
N GLU A 54 7.43 0.97 -10.71
CA GLU A 54 7.79 2.22 -11.37
C GLU A 54 7.53 3.45 -10.48
N PRO A 55 6.35 3.60 -9.82
CA PRO A 55 6.14 4.68 -8.86
C PRO A 55 7.17 4.69 -7.70
N LEU A 56 7.57 3.52 -7.18
CA LEU A 56 8.59 3.43 -6.13
C LEU A 56 9.96 3.88 -6.64
N MET A 57 10.30 3.50 -7.87
CA MET A 57 11.54 3.92 -8.51
C MET A 57 11.54 5.41 -8.84
N ASP A 58 10.39 6.01 -9.18
CA ASP A 58 10.23 7.46 -9.33
C ASP A 58 10.52 8.21 -8.03
N VAL A 59 10.00 7.72 -6.90
CA VAL A 59 10.30 8.29 -5.58
C VAL A 59 11.80 8.17 -5.26
N ALA A 60 12.41 7.01 -5.51
CA ALA A 60 13.84 6.82 -5.28
C ALA A 60 14.70 7.76 -6.16
N ARG A 61 14.36 7.90 -7.45
CA ARG A 61 15.01 8.86 -8.36
C ARG A 61 14.85 10.30 -7.88
N PHE A 62 13.65 10.67 -7.43
CA PHE A 62 13.39 11.99 -6.87
C PHE A 62 14.27 12.26 -5.65
N LEU A 63 14.33 11.31 -4.70
CA LEU A 63 15.15 11.44 -3.49
C LEU A 63 16.65 11.51 -3.80
N ALA A 64 17.14 10.71 -4.75
CA ALA A 64 18.53 10.75 -5.20
C ALA A 64 18.88 12.12 -5.80
N LYS A 65 17.99 12.67 -6.64
CA LYS A 65 18.16 14.02 -7.21
C LYS A 65 18.21 15.12 -6.14
N GLN A 66 17.53 14.93 -5.01
CA GLN A 66 17.55 15.84 -3.87
C GLN A 66 18.75 15.60 -2.92
N GLY A 67 19.66 14.69 -3.25
CA GLY A 67 20.79 14.30 -2.40
C GLY A 67 20.35 13.67 -1.08
N LYS A 68 19.16 13.04 -1.02
CA LYS A 68 18.65 12.38 0.19
C LYS A 68 19.07 10.93 0.30
N ILE A 69 19.43 10.30 -0.82
CA ILE A 69 20.00 8.96 -0.88
C ILE A 69 21.14 8.96 -1.90
N ASP A 70 22.20 8.20 -1.62
CA ASP A 70 23.38 8.13 -2.49
C ASP A 70 23.23 7.09 -3.61
N THR A 71 22.32 6.14 -3.46
CA THR A 71 22.11 5.04 -4.41
C THR A 71 20.64 4.72 -4.52
N ILE A 72 20.18 4.48 -5.75
CA ILE A 72 18.84 4.00 -6.04
C ILE A 72 18.84 2.49 -5.79
N PRO A 73 18.08 1.98 -4.82
CA PRO A 73 18.00 0.54 -4.56
C PRO A 73 17.25 -0.17 -5.68
N ASP A 74 17.59 -1.43 -5.92
CA ASP A 74 16.74 -2.33 -6.70
C ASP A 74 15.53 -2.74 -5.86
N MET A 75 14.39 -2.13 -6.15
CA MET A 75 13.15 -2.32 -5.40
C MET A 75 12.38 -3.59 -5.81
N GLU A 76 12.70 -4.19 -6.96
CA GLU A 76 11.93 -5.32 -7.50
C GLU A 76 11.95 -6.52 -6.56
N GLN A 77 13.12 -6.78 -5.94
CA GLN A 77 13.30 -7.89 -5.00
C GLN A 77 12.41 -7.81 -3.74
N PHE A 78 11.92 -6.62 -3.39
CA PHE A 78 11.06 -6.41 -2.23
C PHE A 78 9.56 -6.49 -2.57
N LEU A 79 9.21 -6.56 -3.86
CA LEU A 79 7.84 -6.84 -4.28
C LEU A 79 7.60 -8.34 -4.20
N GLU A 80 7.12 -8.80 -3.04
CA GLU A 80 6.95 -10.22 -2.73
C GLU A 80 5.46 -10.64 -2.73
N PRO A 81 4.78 -10.73 -3.89
CA PRO A 81 3.37 -11.09 -3.98
C PRO A 81 3.06 -12.49 -3.41
N LYS A 82 4.08 -13.36 -3.28
CA LYS A 82 3.95 -14.71 -2.71
C LYS A 82 3.34 -14.70 -1.30
N PHE A 83 3.60 -13.67 -0.49
CA PHE A 83 3.04 -13.59 0.86
C PHE A 83 1.54 -13.25 0.85
N VAL A 84 1.10 -12.44 -0.11
CA VAL A 84 -0.33 -12.17 -0.32
C VAL A 84 -1.04 -13.41 -0.85
N LYS A 85 -0.41 -14.15 -1.77
CA LYS A 85 -0.95 -15.43 -2.27
C LYS A 85 -1.12 -16.44 -1.13
N ALA A 86 -0.07 -16.64 -0.32
CA ALA A 86 -0.12 -17.56 0.81
C ALA A 86 -1.22 -17.17 1.83
N ALA A 87 -1.39 -15.88 2.10
CA ALA A 87 -2.47 -15.41 2.97
C ALA A 87 -3.85 -15.75 2.40
N LEU A 88 -4.07 -15.61 1.09
CA LEU A 88 -5.35 -15.96 0.45
C LEU A 88 -5.65 -17.45 0.42
N GLU A 89 -4.63 -18.31 0.42
CA GLU A 89 -4.79 -19.78 0.43
C GLU A 89 -5.05 -20.35 1.84
N THR A 90 -4.83 -19.55 2.88
CA THR A 90 -4.95 -19.96 4.29
C THR A 90 -6.34 -19.67 4.89
N PHE A 91 -7.20 -18.95 4.16
CA PHE A 91 -8.58 -18.61 4.55
C PHE A 91 -9.59 -19.12 3.52
#